data_AF-A0A7W1BTL8-F1
#
_entry.id   AF-A0A7W1BTL8-F1
#
_cell.length_a   1.000
_cell.length_b   1.000
_cell.length_c   1.000
_cell.angle_alpha   90.00
_cell.angle_beta   90.00
_cell.angle_gamma   90.00
#
_symmetry.space_group_name_H-M   'P 1'
#
loop_
_entity.id
_entity.type
_entity.pdbx_description
1 polymer ?
#
loop_
_entity_poly.entity_id
_entity_poly.type
_entity_poly.pdbx_seq_one_letter_code
_entity_poly.pdbx_strand_id
1 'polypeptide(L)'
;MSTVERTLRAAPPPRGRLFERLAMSLLERALAGLEAGALEVRLPDGSVRHFGTGDPVAMEIRSNQFFRRVATRGTIGLGESYTAGEWGADDLPAFIALLFRNARAARERHPRLARLLNARHRPNTRQGLLRARRHIGYHYDLGNNLFRLMLDETMTYSCA
;
A
#
# COMPACT_ATOMS: atom_id res chain seq x y z
N MET A 1 -5.05 -47.55 7.47
CA MET A 1 -5.89 -46.61 8.24
C MET A 1 -5.08 -45.33 8.43
N SER A 2 -5.38 -44.13 7.93
CA SER A 2 -6.50 -43.57 7.17
C SER A 2 -5.94 -42.34 6.45
N THR A 3 -6.11 -42.28 5.13
CA THR A 3 -5.80 -41.13 4.27
C THR A 3 -6.77 -40.00 4.59
N VAL A 4 -6.29 -38.85 5.06
CA VAL A 4 -7.12 -37.64 5.14
C VAL A 4 -6.95 -36.87 3.84
N GLU A 5 -7.84 -37.15 2.89
CA GLU A 5 -8.05 -36.32 1.71
C GLU A 5 -8.48 -34.92 2.17
N ARG A 6 -7.56 -33.96 2.04
CA ARG A 6 -7.83 -32.54 2.23
C ARG A 6 -8.62 -32.06 1.02
N THR A 7 -9.94 -32.18 1.08
CA THR A 7 -10.86 -31.59 0.10
C THR A 7 -10.59 -30.08 -0.03
N LEU A 8 -9.85 -29.70 -1.06
CA LEU A 8 -9.76 -28.34 -1.56
C LEU A 8 -11.15 -27.98 -2.12
N ARG A 9 -12.00 -27.36 -1.30
CA ARG A 9 -13.15 -26.62 -1.82
C ARG A 9 -12.58 -25.47 -2.66
N ALA A 10 -12.63 -25.60 -3.98
CA ALA A 10 -12.39 -24.49 -4.88
C ALA A 10 -13.41 -23.38 -4.56
N ALA A 11 -12.92 -22.22 -4.12
CA ALA A 11 -13.75 -21.05 -3.90
C ALA A 11 -14.42 -20.63 -5.22
N PRO A 12 -15.68 -20.16 -5.20
CA PRO A 12 -16.35 -19.73 -6.42
C PRO A 12 -15.56 -18.59 -7.08
N PRO A 13 -15.44 -18.56 -8.42
CA PRO A 13 -14.69 -17.51 -9.11
C PRO A 13 -15.32 -16.14 -8.80
N PRO A 14 -14.56 -15.14 -8.37
CA PRO A 14 -15.12 -13.85 -8.04
C PRO A 14 -15.72 -13.18 -9.29
N ARG A 15 -16.90 -12.60 -9.12
CA ARG A 15 -17.54 -11.74 -10.12
C ARG A 15 -16.74 -10.43 -10.22
N GLY A 16 -15.78 -10.35 -11.14
CA GLY A 16 -14.90 -9.16 -11.21
C GLY A 16 -13.91 -9.02 -12.37
N ARG A 17 -13.91 -9.93 -13.36
CA ARG A 17 -12.82 -10.08 -14.36
C ARG A 17 -12.32 -8.78 -15.02
N LEU A 18 -13.18 -7.79 -15.30
CA LEU A 18 -12.74 -6.56 -15.98
C LEU A 18 -12.02 -5.58 -15.02
N PHE A 19 -12.56 -5.39 -13.81
CA PHE A 19 -11.96 -4.51 -12.82
C PHE A 19 -10.66 -5.09 -12.29
N GLU A 20 -10.63 -6.40 -12.04
CA GLU A 20 -9.41 -7.12 -11.65
C GLU A 20 -8.33 -7.01 -12.73
N ARG A 21 -8.68 -7.18 -14.02
CA ARG A 21 -7.72 -6.99 -15.12
C ARG A 21 -7.21 -5.56 -15.20
N LEU A 22 -8.06 -4.56 -14.99
CA LEU A 22 -7.63 -3.16 -14.97
C LEU A 22 -6.70 -2.89 -13.77
N ALA A 23 -7.07 -3.36 -12.59
CA ALA A 23 -6.29 -3.24 -11.37
C ALA A 23 -4.92 -3.89 -11.52
N MET A 24 -4.87 -5.11 -12.05
CA MET A 24 -3.64 -5.82 -12.37
C MET A 24 -2.81 -5.08 -13.41
N SER A 25 -3.42 -4.54 -14.46
CA SER A 25 -2.69 -3.75 -15.45
C SER A 25 -2.08 -2.47 -14.87
N LEU A 26 -2.73 -1.85 -13.88
CA LEU A 26 -2.22 -0.67 -13.19
C LEU A 26 -1.08 -1.03 -12.24
N LEU A 27 -1.20 -2.15 -11.52
CA LEU A 27 -0.14 -2.68 -10.67
C LEU A 27 1.10 -3.03 -11.50
N GLU A 28 0.92 -3.81 -12.56
CA GLU A 28 1.98 -4.19 -13.48
C GLU A 28 2.64 -2.96 -14.09
N ARG A 29 1.88 -1.95 -14.52
CA ARG A 29 2.46 -0.70 -15.02
C ARG A 29 3.18 0.11 -13.94
N ALA A 30 2.65 0.15 -12.73
CA ALA A 30 3.29 0.91 -11.64
C ALA A 30 4.63 0.28 -11.22
N LEU A 31 4.72 -1.05 -11.29
CA LEU A 31 5.89 -1.82 -10.88
C LEU A 31 6.77 -2.26 -12.06
N ALA A 32 6.33 -2.02 -13.29
CA ALA A 32 7.09 -2.31 -14.51
C ALA A 32 8.35 -1.46 -14.50
N GLY A 33 9.50 -2.13 -14.51
CA GLY A 33 10.83 -1.52 -14.45
C GLY A 33 11.21 -1.04 -13.05
N LEU A 34 10.86 -1.82 -12.02
CA LEU A 34 11.56 -1.79 -10.74
C LEU A 34 13.06 -2.06 -11.03
N GLU A 35 13.90 -1.03 -10.91
CA GLU A 35 15.32 -1.08 -11.28
C GLU A 35 16.19 -1.48 -10.09
N ALA A 36 15.79 -1.09 -8.88
CA ALA A 36 16.55 -1.34 -7.66
C ALA A 36 15.77 -2.27 -6.72
N GLY A 37 16.06 -3.57 -6.80
CA GLY A 37 15.50 -4.62 -5.95
C GLY A 37 14.35 -5.41 -6.59
N ALA A 38 13.74 -6.28 -5.79
CA ALA A 38 12.63 -7.12 -6.21
C ALA A 38 11.43 -7.02 -5.26
N LEU A 39 10.23 -7.26 -5.81
CA LEU A 39 8.97 -7.30 -5.08
C LEU A 39 8.19 -8.56 -5.48
N GLU A 40 7.80 -9.35 -4.49
CA GLU A 40 6.81 -10.41 -4.61
C GLU A 40 5.44 -9.89 -4.15
N VAL A 41 4.42 -10.06 -4.98
CA VAL A 41 3.03 -9.67 -4.67
C VAL A 41 2.15 -10.91 -4.68
N ARG A 42 1.64 -11.29 -3.51
CA ARG A 42 0.62 -12.34 -3.35
C ARG A 42 -0.77 -11.70 -3.48
N LEU A 43 -1.61 -12.25 -4.35
CA LEU A 43 -2.92 -11.69 -4.70
C LEU A 43 -4.06 -12.45 -3.98
N PRO A 44 -5.27 -11.86 -3.89
CA PRO A 44 -6.41 -12.50 -3.24
C PRO A 44 -6.85 -13.82 -3.88
N ASP A 45 -6.52 -14.02 -5.17
CA ASP A 45 -6.80 -15.25 -5.91
C ASP A 45 -5.75 -16.35 -5.65
N GLY A 46 -4.78 -16.10 -4.78
CA GLY A 46 -3.67 -16.99 -4.45
C GLY A 46 -2.52 -16.95 -5.46
N SER A 47 -2.65 -16.19 -6.55
CA SER A 47 -1.58 -16.06 -7.53
C SER A 47 -0.48 -15.12 -7.04
N VAL A 48 0.74 -15.37 -7.49
CA VAL A 48 1.92 -14.59 -7.11
C VAL A 48 2.46 -13.87 -8.34
N ARG A 49 2.95 -12.64 -8.16
CA ARG A 49 3.64 -11.86 -9.19
C ARG A 49 4.98 -11.39 -8.66
N HIS A 50 5.99 -11.45 -9.51
CA HIS A 50 7.35 -11.00 -9.20
C HIS A 50 7.71 -9.82 -10.10
N PHE A 51 8.34 -8.81 -9.51
CA PHE A 51 8.80 -7.61 -10.19
C PHE A 51 10.25 -7.33 -9.80
N GLY A 52 11.07 -6.87 -10.74
CA GLY A 52 12.49 -6.56 -10.49
C GLY A 52 13.37 -7.80 -10.39
N THR A 53 14.56 -7.63 -9.80
CA THR A 53 15.58 -8.70 -9.67
C THR A 53 16.26 -8.65 -8.30
N GLY A 54 16.75 -9.80 -7.82
CA GLY A 54 17.34 -9.97 -6.49
C GLY A 54 16.36 -10.58 -5.48
N ASP A 55 16.71 -10.50 -4.19
CA ASP A 55 15.88 -11.02 -3.10
C ASP A 55 14.61 -10.16 -2.93
N PRO A 56 13.41 -10.75 -3.05
CA PRO A 56 12.19 -9.97 -3.08
C PRO A 56 11.74 -9.57 -1.66
N VAL A 57 11.31 -8.31 -1.53
CA VAL A 57 10.41 -7.94 -0.45
C VAL A 57 9.03 -8.53 -0.77
N ALA A 58 8.38 -9.17 0.20
CA ALA A 58 7.06 -9.77 0.00
C ALA A 58 5.94 -8.84 0.50
N MET A 59 4.93 -8.65 -0.35
CA MET A 59 3.65 -8.05 0.03
C MET A 59 2.48 -8.99 -0.30
N GLU A 60 1.42 -8.90 0.50
CA GLU A 60 0.19 -9.64 0.32
C GLU A 60 -0.99 -8.68 0.19
N ILE A 61 -1.73 -8.79 -0.91
CA ILE A 61 -3.00 -8.10 -1.11
C ILE A 61 -4.11 -9.08 -0.72
N ARG A 62 -4.85 -8.74 0.33
CA ARG A 62 -5.91 -9.59 0.90
C ARG A 62 -7.29 -9.24 0.36
N SER A 63 -7.47 -8.03 -0.15
CA SER A 63 -8.77 -7.52 -0.60
C SER A 63 -8.66 -6.67 -1.86
N ASN A 64 -9.58 -6.88 -2.81
CA ASN A 64 -9.71 -6.06 -4.02
C ASN A 64 -10.03 -4.57 -3.73
N GLN A 65 -10.46 -4.24 -2.50
CA GLN A 65 -10.66 -2.86 -2.07
C GLN A 65 -9.36 -2.04 -2.11
N PHE A 66 -8.21 -2.70 -1.92
CA PHE A 66 -6.88 -2.12 -2.07
C PHE A 66 -6.74 -1.36 -3.37
N PHE A 67 -7.01 -2.01 -4.51
CA PHE A 67 -6.85 -1.43 -5.84
C PHE A 67 -7.75 -0.22 -6.03
N ARG A 68 -8.99 -0.30 -5.53
CA ARG A 68 -9.94 0.81 -5.60
C ARG A 68 -9.43 2.01 -4.79
N ARG A 69 -8.90 1.79 -3.58
CA ARG A 69 -8.36 2.87 -2.74
C ARG A 69 -7.11 3.47 -3.33
N VAL A 70 -6.16 2.67 -3.80
CA VAL A 70 -4.94 3.18 -4.43
C VAL A 70 -5.27 3.97 -5.70
N ALA A 71 -6.16 3.47 -6.57
CA ALA A 71 -6.55 4.18 -7.79
C ALA A 71 -7.31 5.49 -7.51
N THR A 72 -8.09 5.56 -6.42
CA THR A 72 -8.94 6.73 -6.10
C THR A 72 -8.33 7.69 -5.07
N ARG A 73 -7.37 7.26 -4.27
CA ARG A 73 -6.77 8.07 -3.18
C ARG A 73 -5.25 8.11 -3.24
N GLY A 74 -4.63 7.48 -4.24
CA GLY A 74 -3.19 7.49 -4.45
C GLY A 74 -2.42 6.95 -3.24
N THR A 75 -1.38 7.67 -2.83
CA THR A 75 -0.53 7.28 -1.69
C THR A 75 -1.27 7.25 -0.35
N ILE A 76 -2.29 8.10 -0.16
CA ILE A 76 -3.16 8.02 1.03
C ILE A 76 -3.95 6.71 1.00
N GLY A 77 -4.44 6.32 -0.17
CA GLY A 77 -5.15 5.05 -0.35
C GLY A 77 -4.28 3.84 -0.01
N LEU A 78 -2.98 3.89 -0.30
CA LEU A 78 -2.01 2.87 0.10
C LEU A 78 -1.92 2.75 1.63
N GLY A 79 -1.79 3.87 2.34
CA GLY A 79 -1.74 3.88 3.81
C GLY A 79 -3.08 3.47 4.46
N GLU A 80 -4.20 4.04 4.02
CA GLU A 80 -5.52 3.69 4.56
C GLU A 80 -5.88 2.22 4.35
N SER A 81 -5.49 1.63 3.21
CA SER A 81 -5.70 0.21 2.93
C SER A 81 -4.81 -0.69 3.81
N TYR A 82 -3.62 -0.24 4.21
CA TYR A 82 -2.78 -0.95 5.17
C TYR A 82 -3.43 -0.98 6.55
N THR A 83 -3.86 0.18 7.07
CA THR A 83 -4.56 0.27 8.36
C THR A 83 -5.88 -0.52 8.37
N ALA A 84 -6.55 -0.60 7.22
CA ALA A 84 -7.77 -1.40 7.05
C ALA A 84 -7.51 -2.91 6.88
N GLY A 85 -6.25 -3.36 6.89
CA GLY A 85 -5.89 -4.78 6.72
C GLY A 85 -6.08 -5.33 5.30
N GLU A 86 -6.29 -4.47 4.31
CA GLU A 86 -6.56 -4.86 2.91
C GLU A 86 -5.29 -5.35 2.20
N TRP A 87 -4.11 -4.99 2.71
CA TRP A 87 -2.82 -5.52 2.30
C TRP A 87 -1.81 -5.48 3.47
N GLY A 88 -0.67 -6.14 3.33
CA GLY A 88 0.46 -6.04 4.25
C GLY A 88 1.78 -6.43 3.58
N ALA A 89 2.88 -6.28 4.31
CA ALA A 89 4.21 -6.72 3.90
C ALA A 89 4.89 -7.44 5.06
N ASP A 90 5.75 -8.41 4.73
CA ASP A 90 6.51 -9.16 5.74
C ASP A 90 7.55 -8.24 6.43
N ASP A 91 8.11 -7.29 5.66
CA ASP A 91 8.94 -6.19 6.14
C ASP A 91 8.42 -4.87 5.54
N LEU A 92 7.59 -4.16 6.32
CA LEU A 92 7.01 -2.89 5.89
C LEU A 92 8.08 -1.80 5.68
N PRO A 93 9.07 -1.59 6.57
CA PRO A 93 10.19 -0.68 6.30
C PRO A 93 10.91 -0.96 4.97
N ALA A 94 11.26 -2.22 4.68
CA ALA A 94 11.93 -2.59 3.44
C ALA A 94 11.04 -2.33 2.22
N PHE A 95 9.74 -2.62 2.31
CA PHE A 95 8.78 -2.30 1.26
C PHE A 95 8.72 -0.80 0.96
N ILE A 96 8.62 0.04 2.00
CA ILE A 96 8.59 1.50 1.84
C ILE A 96 9.92 2.01 1.27
N ALA A 97 11.06 1.50 1.74
CA ALA A 97 12.37 1.84 1.21
C ALA A 97 12.50 1.46 -0.28
N LEU A 98 11.99 0.29 -0.68
CA LEU A 98 11.95 -0.15 -2.07
C LEU A 98 11.14 0.82 -2.95
N LEU A 99 9.97 1.25 -2.48
CA LEU A 99 9.16 2.24 -3.20
C LEU A 99 9.90 3.57 -3.35
N PHE A 100 10.56 4.07 -2.30
CA PHE A 100 11.31 5.34 -2.37
C PHE A 100 12.49 5.28 -3.33
N ARG A 101 13.25 4.17 -3.34
CA ARG A 101 14.38 3.96 -4.27
C ARG A 101 13.92 4.03 -5.74
N ASN A 102 12.71 3.54 -6.02
CA ASN A 102 12.18 3.47 -7.39
C ASN A 102 11.22 4.63 -7.75
N ALA A 103 10.86 5.49 -6.79
CA ALA A 103 9.84 6.53 -6.98
C ALA A 103 10.16 7.54 -8.09
N ARG A 104 11.44 7.90 -8.23
CA ARG A 104 11.89 8.84 -9.27
C ARG A 104 11.75 8.21 -10.67
N ALA A 105 12.34 7.04 -10.88
CA ALA A 105 12.27 6.32 -12.15
C ALA A 105 10.82 6.04 -12.57
N ALA A 106 9.98 5.59 -11.62
CA ALA A 106 8.55 5.36 -11.87
C ALA A 106 7.80 6.64 -12.29
N ARG A 107 8.14 7.80 -11.69
CA ARG A 107 7.54 9.09 -12.04
C ARG A 107 7.94 9.56 -13.44
N GLU A 108 9.20 9.37 -13.81
CA GLU A 108 9.73 9.71 -15.13
C GLU A 108 9.13 8.79 -16.22
N ARG A 109 8.98 7.50 -15.94
CA ARG A 109 8.40 6.50 -16.86
C ARG A 109 6.88 6.65 -17.03
N HIS A 110 6.17 7.02 -15.96
CA HIS A 110 4.72 7.11 -15.96
C HIS A 110 4.21 8.47 -15.45
N PRO A 111 4.48 9.58 -16.17
CA PRO A 111 4.15 10.92 -15.70
C PRO A 111 2.64 11.15 -15.54
N ARG A 112 1.80 10.48 -16.34
CA ARG A 112 0.32 10.53 -16.20
C ARG A 112 -0.15 9.81 -14.94
N LEU A 113 0.45 8.67 -14.60
CA LEU A 113 0.14 7.92 -13.38
C LEU A 113 0.60 8.70 -12.15
N ALA A 114 1.82 9.23 -12.18
CA ALA A 114 2.33 10.08 -11.11
C ALA A 114 1.46 11.33 -10.90
N ARG A 115 1.02 11.99 -11.99
CA ARG A 115 0.05 13.09 -11.89
C ARG A 115 -1.29 12.63 -11.32
N LEU A 116 -1.82 11.46 -11.69
CA LEU A 116 -3.08 10.96 -11.12
C LEU A 116 -2.96 10.70 -9.61
N LEU A 117 -1.87 10.06 -9.18
CA LEU A 117 -1.59 9.76 -7.78
C LEU A 117 -1.36 11.05 -6.96
N ASN A 118 -0.74 12.07 -7.56
CA ASN A 118 -0.44 13.35 -6.91
C ASN A 118 -1.55 14.40 -7.02
N ALA A 119 -2.38 14.39 -8.07
CA ALA A 119 -3.37 15.43 -8.35
C ALA A 119 -4.50 15.49 -7.31
N ARG A 120 -4.68 14.43 -6.53
CA ARG A 120 -5.68 14.38 -5.45
C ARG A 120 -5.14 14.95 -4.12
N HIS A 121 -3.83 15.22 -4.04
CA HIS A 121 -3.22 16.02 -2.97
C HIS A 121 -3.41 17.52 -3.22
N ARG A 122 -4.65 17.99 -3.21
CA ARG A 122 -4.95 19.44 -3.13
C ARG A 122 -5.43 19.78 -1.71
N PRO A 123 -4.52 19.98 -0.75
CA PRO A 123 -4.89 20.33 0.63
C PRO A 123 -5.65 21.68 0.73
N ASN A 124 -5.47 22.58 -0.26
CA ASN A 124 -6.05 23.93 -0.25
C ASN A 124 -7.38 24.09 -1.00
N THR A 125 -8.15 23.02 -1.21
CA THR A 125 -9.55 23.20 -1.64
C THR A 125 -10.42 23.53 -0.42
N ARG A 126 -11.42 24.40 -0.58
CA ARG A 126 -12.38 24.75 0.50
C ARG A 126 -13.03 23.51 1.13
N GLN A 127 -13.24 22.47 0.32
CA GLN A 127 -13.71 21.15 0.76
C GLN A 127 -12.63 20.35 1.54
N GLY A 128 -11.35 20.45 1.16
CA GLY A 128 -10.21 19.89 1.88
C GLY A 128 -10.05 20.52 3.28
N LEU A 129 -10.22 21.84 3.39
CA LEU A 129 -10.18 22.55 4.69
C LEU A 129 -11.34 22.12 5.61
N LEU A 130 -12.54 21.94 5.06
CA LEU A 130 -13.71 21.45 5.80
C LEU A 130 -13.59 19.97 6.21
N ARG A 131 -12.88 19.15 5.43
CA ARG A 131 -12.51 17.77 5.82
C ARG A 131 -11.40 17.75 6.86
N ALA A 132 -10.38 18.58 6.71
CA ALA A 132 -9.31 18.74 7.70
C ALA A 132 -9.89 19.13 9.06
N ARG A 133 -10.83 20.10 9.11
CA ARG A 133 -11.55 20.44 10.35
C ARG A 133 -12.32 19.28 10.95
N ARG A 134 -12.92 18.41 10.14
CA ARG A 134 -13.59 17.19 10.61
C ARG A 134 -12.60 16.10 11.06
N HIS A 135 -11.42 16.02 10.47
CA HIS A 135 -10.36 15.10 10.87
C HIS A 135 -9.61 15.58 12.12
N ILE A 136 -9.46 16.90 12.31
CA ILE A 136 -8.86 17.50 13.53
C ILE A 136 -9.67 17.15 14.77
N GLY A 137 -10.98 16.90 14.64
CA GLY A 137 -11.83 16.42 15.73
C GLY A 137 -11.49 15.01 16.25
N TYR A 138 -10.67 14.23 15.54
CA TYR A 138 -9.95 13.09 16.11
C TYR A 138 -8.69 13.61 16.80
N HIS A 139 -8.86 14.30 17.91
CA HIS A 139 -7.75 14.54 18.81
C HIS A 139 -7.33 13.18 19.37
N TYR A 140 -6.19 12.67 18.90
CA TYR A 140 -5.54 11.59 19.59
C TYR A 140 -5.12 12.14 20.96
N ASP A 141 -5.70 11.63 22.04
CA ASP A 141 -5.23 11.88 23.41
C ASP A 141 -3.89 11.15 23.67
N LEU A 142 -2.97 11.23 22.72
CA LEU A 142 -1.60 10.73 22.83
C LEU A 142 -0.81 11.78 23.60
N GLY A 143 -0.99 11.79 24.92
CA GLY A 143 -0.21 12.63 25.83
C GLY A 143 1.24 12.16 25.97
N ASN A 144 2.01 12.87 26.80
CA ASN A 144 3.42 12.57 27.08
C ASN A 144 3.70 11.13 27.53
N ASN A 145 2.69 10.40 28.01
CA ASN A 145 2.82 9.00 28.40
C ASN A 145 3.19 8.09 27.23
N LEU A 146 2.68 8.34 26.02
CA LEU A 146 3.11 7.59 24.84
C LEU A 146 4.56 7.95 24.48
N PHE A 147 4.86 9.25 24.42
CA PHE A 147 6.17 9.72 23.96
C PHE A 147 7.30 9.23 24.88
N ARG A 148 7.07 9.14 26.20
CA ARG A 148 8.04 8.54 27.14
C ARG A 148 8.35 7.07 26.88
N LEU A 149 7.45 6.32 26.23
CA LEU A 149 7.71 4.93 25.85
C LEU A 149 8.53 4.80 24.56
N MET A 150 8.61 5.86 23.76
CA MET A 150 9.22 5.85 22.44
C MET A 150 10.52 6.66 22.35
N LEU A 151 10.63 7.75 23.11
CA LEU A 151 11.75 8.70 23.05
C LEU A 151 12.79 8.38 24.14
N ASP A 152 13.98 8.91 23.94
CA ASP A 152 15.04 8.89 24.95
C ASP A 152 14.69 9.80 26.14
N GLU A 153 15.52 9.78 27.18
CA GLU A 153 15.29 10.54 28.41
C GLU A 153 15.18 12.05 28.18
N THR A 154 15.83 12.58 27.13
CA THR A 154 15.76 14.00 26.79
C THR A 154 14.42 14.40 26.16
N MET A 155 13.54 13.45 25.85
CA MET A 155 12.27 13.65 25.14
C MET A 155 12.45 14.33 23.78
N THR A 156 13.59 14.09 23.12
CA THR A 156 13.93 14.73 21.86
C THR A 156 13.20 14.05 20.69
N TYR A 157 12.26 14.75 20.06
CA TYR A 157 11.59 14.28 18.84
C TYR A 157 12.19 14.92 17.59
N SER A 158 13.49 14.71 17.43
CA SER A 158 14.25 15.08 16.23
C SER A 158 15.28 13.99 15.92
N CYS A 159 15.91 14.06 14.75
CA CYS A 159 17.08 13.22 14.49
C CYS A 159 18.15 13.47 15.56
N ALA A 160 18.77 12.39 16.02
CA ALA A 160 19.99 12.43 16.84
C ALA A 160 21.22 12.62 15.95
#